data_AF-A0A7S3V1E0-F1
#
_entry.id   AF-A0A7S3V1E0-F1
#
_cell.length_a   1.000
_cell.length_b   1.000
_cell.length_c   1.000
_cell.angle_alpha   90.00
_cell.angle_beta   90.00
_cell.angle_gamma   90.00
#
_symmetry.space_group_name_H-M   'P 1'
#
loop_
_entity.id
_entity.type
_entity.pdbx_description
1 polymer ?
#
loop_
_entity_poly.entity_id
_entity_poly.type
_entity_poly.pdbx_seq_one_letter_code
_entity_poly.pdbx_strand_id
1 'polypeptide(L)'
;RIKGVPGKGMKEEINEIISDLGLSQQRNVLAKNLSGGMKRKLQLAIALLGKSSFVFLDEPTSGMDPYSRRFTWKAIEKHKENRIIVLTTHYMDEADLLGDRIAMMNKGTLSCIGSSLFLKRAFGVGYQLTVDVSSPVTETHSASDTVNRDVTQVILKHVPEGNVISRVGTELLMQLPLNSSSQFEAMLNDLYTERESLGVRNVGISVTTLESVFLRVVNDSTAMTSASSLSEKNKMESFSAGMLKNHPENVDASDVEVTVKERLWNKSEEEKSFGRNLQSLLQKRFLYAKRDR
;
A
#
# COMPACT_ATOMS: atom_id res chain seq x y z
N ARG A 1 -11.80 18.00 31.90
CA ARG A 1 -10.63 18.15 30.99
C ARG A 1 -10.58 16.92 30.10
N ILE A 2 -10.54 17.07 28.78
CA ILE A 2 -10.31 15.98 27.83
C ILE A 2 -8.86 16.13 27.38
N LYS A 3 -8.04 15.08 27.54
CA LYS A 3 -6.65 15.01 27.05
C LYS A 3 -5.81 16.30 27.26
N GLY A 4 -5.87 16.90 28.45
CA GLY A 4 -5.08 18.09 28.79
C GLY A 4 -5.54 19.42 28.17
N VAL A 5 -6.58 19.44 27.33
CA VAL A 5 -7.08 20.66 26.68
C VAL A 5 -7.70 21.62 27.71
N PRO A 6 -7.29 22.91 27.74
CA PRO A 6 -7.90 23.92 28.59
C PRO A 6 -9.36 24.15 28.18
N GLY A 7 -10.25 24.27 29.16
CA GLY A 7 -11.71 24.26 28.93
C GLY A 7 -12.27 25.37 28.04
N LYS A 8 -11.51 26.45 27.79
CA LYS A 8 -11.94 27.58 26.94
C LYS A 8 -11.99 27.25 25.44
N GLY A 9 -11.12 26.38 24.92
CA GLY A 9 -11.09 26.01 23.49
C GLY A 9 -11.70 24.65 23.16
N MET A 10 -12.11 23.89 24.18
CA MET A 10 -12.54 22.49 24.01
C MET A 10 -13.81 22.34 23.16
N LYS A 11 -14.78 23.25 23.32
CA LYS A 11 -16.04 23.15 22.57
C LYS A 11 -15.83 23.41 21.07
N GLU A 12 -14.93 24.33 20.74
CA GLU A 12 -14.59 24.67 19.36
C GLU A 12 -13.87 23.49 18.69
N GLU A 13 -12.86 22.92 19.35
CA GLU A 13 -12.13 21.75 18.84
C GLU A 13 -13.06 20.53 18.65
N ILE A 14 -13.99 20.29 19.58
CA ILE A 14 -14.99 19.23 19.43
C ILE A 14 -15.91 19.50 18.24
N ASN A 15 -16.36 20.74 18.06
CA ASN A 15 -17.23 21.10 16.93
C ASN A 15 -16.52 20.91 15.60
N GLU A 16 -15.24 21.31 15.53
CA GLU A 16 -14.42 21.15 14.34
C GLU A 16 -14.26 19.68 13.97
N ILE A 17 -13.81 18.84 14.92
CA ILE A 17 -13.58 17.41 14.66
C ILE A 17 -14.88 16.67 14.31
N ILE A 18 -16.00 16.99 14.97
CA ILE A 18 -17.31 16.39 14.66
C ILE A 18 -17.74 16.77 13.24
N SER A 19 -17.49 18.01 12.82
CA SER A 19 -17.78 18.49 11.47
C SER A 19 -16.89 17.80 10.43
N ASP A 20 -15.58 17.75 10.69
CA ASP A 20 -14.58 17.10 9.84
C ASP A 20 -14.81 15.59 9.68
N LEU A 21 -15.53 14.96 10.63
CA LEU A 21 -15.92 13.54 10.58
C LEU A 21 -17.39 13.32 10.21
N GLY A 22 -18.13 14.39 9.89
CA GLY A 22 -19.48 14.29 9.32
C GLY A 22 -20.48 13.73 10.32
N LEU A 23 -20.25 13.94 11.61
CA LEU A 23 -21.09 13.48 12.72
C LEU A 23 -21.96 14.61 13.30
N SER A 24 -22.05 15.76 12.63
CA SER A 24 -22.75 16.95 13.11
C SER A 24 -24.22 16.69 13.46
N GLN A 25 -24.93 15.89 12.66
CA GLN A 25 -26.34 15.55 12.90
C GLN A 25 -26.53 14.62 14.10
N GLN A 26 -25.53 13.79 14.41
CA GLN A 26 -25.57 12.79 15.47
C GLN A 26 -24.88 13.26 16.77
N ARG A 27 -24.55 14.55 16.88
CA ARG A 27 -23.84 15.15 18.02
C ARG A 27 -24.48 14.82 19.38
N ASN A 28 -25.81 14.87 19.45
CA ASN A 28 -26.58 14.68 20.68
C ASN A 28 -27.16 13.25 20.79
N VAL A 29 -26.71 12.32 19.94
CA VAL A 29 -27.16 10.93 19.94
C VAL A 29 -26.22 10.11 20.81
N LEU A 30 -26.77 9.25 21.66
CA LEU A 30 -25.97 8.33 22.47
C LEU A 30 -25.17 7.37 21.58
N ALA A 31 -23.91 7.15 21.92
CA ALA A 31 -23.00 6.30 21.14
C ALA A 31 -23.55 4.87 20.90
N LYS A 32 -24.38 4.34 21.80
CA LYS A 32 -25.03 3.03 21.64
C LYS A 32 -25.95 2.96 20.40
N ASN A 33 -26.59 4.08 20.03
CA ASN A 33 -27.54 4.20 18.93
C ASN A 33 -26.86 4.55 17.58
N LEU A 34 -25.53 4.70 17.55
CA LEU A 34 -24.79 4.96 16.32
C LEU A 34 -24.58 3.67 15.52
N SER A 35 -24.55 3.79 14.19
CA SER A 35 -24.15 2.68 13.31
C SER A 35 -22.69 2.28 13.52
N GLY A 36 -22.28 1.10 13.06
CA GLY A 36 -20.88 0.64 13.20
C GLY A 36 -19.87 1.63 12.60
N GLY A 37 -20.14 2.14 11.41
CA GLY A 37 -19.29 3.16 10.76
C GLY A 37 -19.25 4.48 11.55
N MET A 38 -20.40 4.94 12.07
CA MET A 38 -20.45 6.14 12.92
C MET A 38 -19.69 5.97 14.23
N LYS A 39 -19.72 4.77 14.84
CA LYS A 39 -18.93 4.45 16.04
C LYS A 39 -17.43 4.53 15.75
N ARG A 40 -16.97 4.02 14.60
CA ARG A 40 -15.57 4.14 14.18
C ARG A 40 -15.16 5.59 13.93
N LYS A 41 -16.00 6.39 13.26
CA LYS A 41 -15.78 7.84 13.12
C LYS A 41 -15.68 8.53 14.48
N LEU A 42 -16.54 8.18 15.44
CA LEU A 42 -16.47 8.71 16.79
C LEU A 42 -15.18 8.30 17.53
N GLN A 43 -14.72 7.05 17.36
CA GLN A 43 -13.45 6.59 17.92
C GLN A 43 -12.27 7.39 17.35
N LEU A 44 -12.27 7.65 16.03
CA LEU A 44 -11.28 8.49 15.40
C LEU A 44 -11.35 9.94 15.92
N ALA A 45 -12.55 10.49 16.11
CA ALA A 45 -12.72 11.81 16.72
C ALA A 45 -12.05 11.89 18.09
N ILE A 46 -12.29 10.88 18.94
CA ILE A 46 -11.68 10.77 20.27
C ILE A 46 -10.16 10.64 20.18
N ALA A 47 -9.65 9.92 19.19
CA ALA A 47 -8.21 9.75 18.96
C ALA A 47 -7.54 11.07 18.55
N LEU A 48 -8.17 11.86 17.68
CA LEU A 48 -7.64 13.13 17.17
C LEU A 48 -7.82 14.32 18.13
N LEU A 49 -8.79 14.24 19.04
CA LEU A 49 -9.02 15.27 20.06
C LEU A 49 -7.78 15.54 20.92
N GLY A 50 -7.56 16.81 21.24
CA GLY A 50 -6.55 17.30 22.18
C GLY A 50 -5.15 17.35 21.64
N LYS A 51 -5.00 17.60 20.33
CA LYS A 51 -3.71 17.80 19.63
C LYS A 51 -2.62 16.82 20.07
N SER A 52 -2.98 15.54 20.20
CA SER A 52 -2.05 14.49 20.64
C SER A 52 -0.89 14.37 19.65
N SER A 53 0.35 14.42 20.14
CA SER A 53 1.56 14.32 19.30
C SER A 53 1.74 12.95 18.67
N PHE A 54 1.23 11.90 19.32
CA PHE A 54 1.23 10.52 18.81
C PHE A 54 -0.18 9.95 18.82
N VAL A 55 -0.57 9.35 17.70
CA VAL A 55 -1.88 8.70 17.52
C VAL A 55 -1.69 7.34 16.87
N PHE A 56 -2.26 6.30 17.47
CA PHE A 56 -2.31 4.96 16.90
C PHE A 56 -3.73 4.70 16.39
N LEU A 57 -3.84 4.34 15.11
CA LEU A 57 -5.11 4.03 14.44
C LEU A 57 -5.05 2.59 13.95
N ASP A 58 -5.87 1.72 14.54
CA ASP A 58 -5.97 0.33 14.13
C ASP A 58 -7.15 0.13 13.19
N GLU A 59 -6.88 -0.11 11.91
CA GLU A 59 -7.86 -0.25 10.83
C GLU A 59 -9.02 0.77 10.88
N PRO A 60 -8.74 2.09 10.85
CA PRO A 60 -9.73 3.12 11.17
C PRO A 60 -10.92 3.16 10.21
N THR A 61 -10.76 2.65 8.98
CA THR A 61 -11.80 2.67 7.94
C THR A 61 -12.39 1.30 7.60
N SER A 62 -12.01 0.26 8.35
CA SER A 62 -12.60 -1.08 8.25
C SER A 62 -14.12 -1.00 8.43
N GLY A 63 -14.87 -1.79 7.66
CA GLY A 63 -16.35 -1.81 7.65
C GLY A 63 -17.07 -0.46 7.54
N MET A 64 -16.45 0.55 6.94
CA MET A 64 -17.12 1.74 6.42
C MET A 64 -17.44 1.58 4.93
N ASP A 65 -18.50 2.22 4.47
CA ASP A 65 -18.79 2.35 3.05
C ASP A 65 -17.73 3.22 2.32
N PRO A 66 -17.58 3.10 0.99
CA PRO A 66 -16.55 3.81 0.24
C PRO A 66 -16.58 5.34 0.42
N TYR A 67 -17.78 5.93 0.53
CA TYR A 67 -17.93 7.38 0.70
C TYR A 67 -17.47 7.82 2.08
N SER A 68 -17.92 7.14 3.14
CA SER A 68 -17.48 7.40 4.51
C SER A 68 -15.98 7.23 4.68
N ARG A 69 -15.37 6.23 4.01
CA ARG A 69 -13.93 6.01 4.05
C ARG A 69 -13.14 7.20 3.50
N ARG A 70 -13.49 7.66 2.30
CA ARG A 70 -12.84 8.83 1.65
C ARG A 70 -12.98 10.09 2.50
N PHE A 71 -14.14 10.25 3.15
CA PHE A 71 -14.36 11.35 4.08
C PHE A 71 -13.46 11.27 5.32
N THR A 72 -13.32 10.08 5.90
CA THR A 72 -12.40 9.82 7.00
C THR A 72 -10.93 10.04 6.63
N TRP A 73 -10.51 9.65 5.42
CA TRP A 73 -9.14 9.89 4.93
C TRP A 73 -8.81 11.38 4.91
N LYS A 74 -9.71 12.22 4.39
CA LYS A 74 -9.55 13.69 4.41
C LYS A 74 -9.41 14.24 5.82
N ALA A 75 -10.16 13.69 6.78
CA ALA A 75 -10.04 14.10 8.17
C ALA A 75 -8.68 13.69 8.78
N ILE A 76 -8.19 12.49 8.50
CA ILE A 76 -6.86 12.04 8.96
C ILE A 76 -5.78 12.93 8.34
N GLU A 77 -5.85 13.18 7.03
CA GLU A 77 -4.92 14.03 6.30
C GLU A 77 -4.89 15.46 6.85
N LYS A 78 -6.05 16.08 7.06
CA LYS A 78 -6.17 17.42 7.66
C LYS A 78 -5.55 17.49 9.06
N HIS A 79 -5.74 16.44 9.87
CA HIS A 79 -5.24 16.40 11.25
C HIS A 79 -3.83 15.77 11.38
N LYS A 80 -3.15 15.45 10.27
CA LYS A 80 -1.81 14.84 10.28
C LYS A 80 -0.71 15.86 10.63
N GLU A 81 -0.93 17.14 10.35
CA GLU A 81 0.07 18.19 10.58
C GLU A 81 0.53 18.25 12.04
N ASN A 82 1.85 18.31 12.23
CA ASN A 82 2.51 18.35 13.54
C ASN A 82 2.20 17.16 14.46
N ARG A 83 1.85 15.99 13.89
CA ARG A 83 1.58 14.75 14.63
C ARG A 83 2.26 13.56 13.96
N ILE A 84 2.52 12.54 14.77
CA ILE A 84 2.91 11.22 14.30
C ILE A 84 1.70 10.31 14.40
N ILE A 85 1.21 9.86 13.25
CA ILE A 85 0.10 8.91 13.16
C ILE A 85 0.66 7.58 12.67
N VAL A 86 0.48 6.54 13.48
CA VAL A 86 0.76 5.17 13.08
C VAL A 86 -0.57 4.50 12.76
N LEU A 87 -0.77 4.17 11.49
CA LEU A 87 -2.00 3.59 10.97
C LEU A 87 -1.71 2.17 10.47
N THR A 88 -2.51 1.20 10.92
CA THR A 88 -2.55 -0.14 10.33
C THR A 88 -3.75 -0.24 9.40
N THR A 89 -3.55 -0.85 8.24
CA THR A 89 -4.61 -1.06 7.27
C THR A 89 -4.28 -2.24 6.36
N HIS A 90 -5.32 -2.93 5.92
CA HIS A 90 -5.26 -3.91 4.84
C HIS A 90 -5.65 -3.33 3.48
N TYR A 91 -6.07 -2.05 3.42
CA TYR A 91 -6.38 -1.36 2.16
C TYR A 91 -5.12 -0.66 1.64
N MET A 92 -4.55 -1.12 0.53
CA MET A 92 -3.31 -0.50 0.04
C MET A 92 -3.56 0.91 -0.51
N ASP A 93 -4.74 1.19 -1.07
CA ASP A 93 -5.16 2.57 -1.41
C ASP A 93 -5.10 3.53 -0.21
N GLU A 94 -5.41 3.06 1.00
CA GLU A 94 -5.35 3.87 2.21
C GLU A 94 -3.90 4.17 2.59
N ALA A 95 -3.04 3.15 2.50
CA ALA A 95 -1.61 3.28 2.75
C ALA A 95 -0.94 4.18 1.72
N ASP A 96 -1.31 4.09 0.44
CA ASP A 96 -0.78 4.90 -0.66
C ASP A 96 -1.15 6.38 -0.48
N LEU A 97 -2.40 6.66 -0.11
CA LEU A 97 -2.89 8.04 0.02
C LEU A 97 -2.41 8.73 1.31
N LEU A 98 -2.46 8.03 2.45
CA LEU A 98 -2.20 8.63 3.76
C LEU A 98 -0.76 8.46 4.23
N GLY A 99 -0.05 7.46 3.71
CA GLY A 99 1.25 7.04 4.22
C GLY A 99 2.40 7.86 3.65
N ASP A 100 3.08 8.64 4.49
CA ASP A 100 4.37 9.25 4.12
C ASP A 100 5.46 8.16 4.01
N ARG A 101 5.41 7.16 4.89
CA ARG A 101 6.21 5.93 4.83
C ARG A 101 5.31 4.72 5.08
N ILE A 102 5.48 3.70 4.27
CA ILE A 102 4.70 2.46 4.30
C ILE A 102 5.62 1.33 4.74
N ALA A 103 5.15 0.53 5.68
CA ALA A 103 5.81 -0.64 6.21
C ALA A 103 4.93 -1.86 5.90
N MET A 104 5.46 -2.85 5.16
CA MET A 104 4.74 -4.08 4.85
C MET A 104 5.15 -5.19 5.80
N MET A 105 4.18 -5.77 6.48
CA MET A 105 4.39 -6.89 7.40
C MET A 105 3.91 -8.20 6.77
N ASN A 106 4.74 -9.23 6.84
CA ASN A 106 4.42 -10.59 6.38
C ASN A 106 4.85 -11.61 7.43
N LYS A 107 3.96 -12.57 7.76
CA LYS A 107 4.21 -13.64 8.75
C LYS A 107 4.83 -13.16 10.08
N GLY A 108 4.40 -11.99 10.58
CA GLY A 108 4.90 -11.41 11.83
C GLY A 108 6.26 -10.71 11.74
N THR A 109 6.82 -10.58 10.54
CA THR A 109 8.09 -9.87 10.29
C THR A 109 7.87 -8.67 9.38
N LEU A 110 8.63 -7.61 9.58
CA LEU A 110 8.61 -6.45 8.68
C LEU A 110 9.44 -6.78 7.43
N SER A 111 8.79 -6.88 6.27
CA SER A 111 9.43 -7.30 5.03
C SER A 111 10.08 -6.14 4.28
N CYS A 112 9.41 -4.98 4.22
CA CYS A 112 9.97 -3.79 3.58
C CYS A 112 9.38 -2.51 4.17
N ILE A 113 10.11 -1.41 4.00
CA ILE A 113 9.71 -0.07 4.43
C ILE A 113 10.19 0.97 3.42
N GLY A 114 9.37 1.96 3.13
CA GLY A 114 9.74 3.06 2.24
C GLY A 114 8.53 3.92 1.86
N SER A 115 8.76 4.98 1.08
CA SER A 115 7.65 5.72 0.46
C SER A 115 6.94 4.83 -0.58
N SER A 116 5.69 5.18 -0.93
CA SER A 116 4.94 4.42 -1.94
C SER A 116 5.69 4.32 -3.27
N LEU A 117 6.25 5.44 -3.74
CA LEU A 117 7.01 5.50 -4.98
C LEU A 117 8.30 4.67 -4.90
N PHE A 118 9.02 4.76 -3.78
CA PHE A 118 10.22 3.95 -3.56
C PHE A 118 9.89 2.47 -3.62
N LEU A 119 8.85 2.01 -2.92
CA LEU A 119 8.46 0.61 -2.90
C LEU A 119 8.04 0.11 -4.29
N LYS A 120 7.27 0.90 -5.04
CA LYS A 120 6.89 0.56 -6.43
C LYS A 120 8.12 0.42 -7.34
N ARG A 121 9.10 1.34 -7.23
CA ARG A 121 10.35 1.29 -8.00
C ARG A 121 11.25 0.12 -7.58
N ALA A 122 11.46 -0.05 -6.28
CA ALA A 122 12.37 -1.03 -5.69
C ALA A 122 11.97 -2.47 -5.99
N PHE A 123 10.66 -2.76 -5.92
CA PHE A 123 10.14 -4.09 -6.25
C PHE A 123 9.94 -4.30 -7.75
N GLY A 124 10.49 -3.40 -8.58
CA GLY A 124 10.52 -3.54 -10.04
C GLY A 124 9.12 -3.56 -10.65
N VAL A 125 8.19 -2.82 -10.07
CA VAL A 125 6.80 -2.80 -10.52
C VAL A 125 6.57 -1.50 -11.29
N GLY A 126 6.84 -1.56 -12.59
CA GLY A 126 6.81 -0.41 -13.48
C GLY A 126 5.40 -0.03 -13.96
N TYR A 127 5.27 0.34 -15.23
CA TYR A 127 3.95 0.52 -15.84
C TYR A 127 3.35 -0.83 -16.20
N GLN A 128 2.03 -0.95 -16.05
CA GLN A 128 1.25 -2.04 -16.59
C GLN A 128 0.60 -1.57 -17.88
N LEU A 129 1.01 -2.17 -18.99
CA LEU A 129 0.41 -1.99 -20.29
C LEU A 129 -0.58 -3.13 -20.52
N THR A 130 -1.85 -2.81 -20.61
CA THR A 130 -2.93 -3.74 -21.00
C THR A 130 -3.27 -3.47 -22.46
N VAL A 131 -3.21 -4.51 -23.28
CA VAL A 131 -3.63 -4.44 -24.68
C VAL A 131 -4.74 -5.44 -24.91
N ASP A 132 -5.90 -4.95 -25.35
CA ASP A 132 -7.01 -5.79 -25.77
C ASP A 132 -6.87 -6.05 -27.26
N VAL A 133 -6.63 -7.29 -27.63
CA VAL A 133 -6.56 -7.74 -29.02
C VAL A 133 -7.89 -8.35 -29.44
N SER A 134 -8.21 -8.29 -30.73
CA SER A 134 -9.29 -9.06 -31.29
C SER A 134 -8.92 -10.53 -31.28
N SER A 135 -9.85 -11.39 -30.85
CA SER A 135 -9.67 -12.80 -31.18
C SER A 135 -9.67 -12.89 -32.70
N PRO A 136 -8.72 -13.58 -33.33
CA PRO A 136 -8.81 -13.82 -34.75
C PRO A 136 -10.13 -14.55 -35.00
N VAL A 137 -10.91 -14.03 -35.95
CA VAL A 137 -12.04 -14.74 -36.55
C VAL A 137 -11.42 -15.84 -37.41
N THR A 138 -10.97 -16.94 -36.78
CA THR A 138 -10.65 -18.21 -37.46
C THR A 138 -10.40 -19.30 -36.42
N GLU A 139 -11.16 -20.38 -36.54
CA GLU A 139 -11.33 -21.51 -35.61
C GLU A 139 -10.10 -22.44 -35.53
N THR A 140 -8.90 -21.91 -35.33
CA THR A 140 -7.72 -22.74 -35.04
C THR A 140 -6.92 -22.14 -33.89
N HIS A 141 -6.61 -22.96 -32.89
CA HIS A 141 -5.89 -22.63 -31.65
C HIS A 141 -4.45 -22.09 -31.85
N SER A 142 -4.06 -21.66 -33.05
CA SER A 142 -2.71 -21.21 -33.42
C SER A 142 -2.65 -19.73 -33.87
N ALA A 143 -3.78 -19.09 -34.17
CA ALA A 143 -3.80 -17.71 -34.69
C ALA A 143 -3.73 -16.63 -33.58
N SER A 144 -4.35 -16.88 -32.42
CA SER A 144 -4.35 -15.93 -31.29
C SER A 144 -2.94 -15.70 -30.72
N ASP A 145 -2.10 -16.73 -30.73
CA ASP A 145 -0.70 -16.64 -30.29
C ASP A 145 0.17 -15.82 -31.24
N THR A 146 -0.17 -15.78 -32.53
CA THR A 146 0.57 -15.00 -33.54
C THR A 146 0.29 -13.51 -33.38
N VAL A 147 -0.99 -13.12 -33.27
CA VAL A 147 -1.38 -11.71 -33.05
C VAL A 147 -0.80 -11.16 -31.75
N ASN A 148 -0.89 -11.94 -30.66
CA ASN A 148 -0.28 -11.56 -29.38
C ASN A 148 1.24 -11.43 -29.48
N ARG A 149 1.90 -12.26 -30.29
CA ARG A 149 3.35 -12.20 -30.52
C ARG A 149 3.72 -10.96 -31.34
N ASP A 150 2.95 -10.61 -32.36
CA ASP A 150 3.20 -9.44 -33.22
C ASP A 150 3.04 -8.14 -32.41
N VAL A 151 1.98 -8.03 -31.61
CA VAL A 151 1.79 -6.92 -30.66
C VAL A 151 2.94 -6.85 -29.65
N THR A 152 3.33 -7.99 -29.08
CA THR A 152 4.49 -8.05 -28.16
C THR A 152 5.76 -7.54 -28.85
N GLN A 153 5.99 -7.91 -30.12
CA GLN A 153 7.18 -7.49 -30.87
C GLN A 153 7.22 -5.99 -31.12
N VAL A 154 6.08 -5.38 -31.49
CA VAL A 154 5.99 -3.93 -31.66
C VAL A 154 6.30 -3.22 -30.34
N ILE A 155 5.78 -3.71 -29.22
CA ILE A 155 6.05 -3.13 -27.89
C ILE A 155 7.54 -3.28 -27.54
N LEU A 156 8.12 -4.47 -27.71
CA LEU A 156 9.52 -4.74 -27.38
C LEU A 156 10.53 -4.04 -28.30
N LYS A 157 10.13 -3.66 -29.53
CA LYS A 157 10.93 -2.80 -30.41
C LYS A 157 11.21 -1.43 -29.77
N HIS A 158 10.24 -0.88 -29.05
CA HIS A 158 10.36 0.41 -28.37
C HIS A 158 10.85 0.28 -26.93
N VAL A 159 10.42 -0.76 -26.22
CA VAL A 159 10.77 -1.02 -24.82
C VAL A 159 11.30 -2.45 -24.67
N PRO A 160 12.58 -2.71 -24.98
CA PRO A 160 13.16 -4.06 -24.98
C PRO A 160 13.15 -4.75 -23.62
N GLU A 161 13.16 -3.97 -22.54
CA GLU A 161 13.11 -4.45 -21.15
C GLU A 161 11.68 -4.78 -20.67
N GLY A 162 10.67 -4.67 -21.54
CA GLY A 162 9.30 -5.03 -21.23
C GLY A 162 9.15 -6.54 -20.98
N ASN A 163 8.38 -6.90 -19.96
CA ASN A 163 8.10 -8.30 -19.60
C ASN A 163 6.62 -8.61 -19.78
N VAL A 164 6.28 -9.75 -20.39
CA VAL A 164 4.89 -10.19 -20.48
C VAL A 164 4.49 -10.85 -19.17
N ILE A 165 3.49 -10.28 -18.48
CA ILE A 165 2.96 -10.82 -17.22
C ILE A 165 1.95 -11.93 -17.51
N SER A 166 0.99 -11.68 -18.40
CA SER A 166 -0.06 -12.64 -18.72
C SER A 166 -0.61 -12.46 -20.13
N ARG A 167 -1.12 -13.57 -20.68
CA ARG A 167 -1.89 -13.62 -21.92
C ARG A 167 -3.14 -14.44 -21.63
N VAL A 168 -4.29 -13.80 -21.52
CA VAL A 168 -5.54 -14.48 -21.17
C VAL A 168 -6.65 -14.01 -22.10
N GLY A 169 -7.20 -14.93 -22.88
CA GLY A 169 -8.26 -14.63 -23.85
C GLY A 169 -7.81 -13.59 -24.87
N THR A 170 -8.39 -12.40 -24.79
CA THR A 170 -8.10 -11.25 -25.65
C THR A 170 -7.20 -10.20 -24.98
N GLU A 171 -6.78 -10.42 -23.74
CA GLU A 171 -6.00 -9.44 -22.97
C GLU A 171 -4.52 -9.87 -22.90
N LEU A 172 -3.65 -8.96 -23.32
CA LEU A 172 -2.20 -9.03 -23.13
C LEU A 172 -1.81 -8.03 -22.05
N LEU A 173 -1.25 -8.53 -20.93
CA LEU A 173 -0.72 -7.70 -19.86
C LEU A 173 0.81 -7.72 -19.89
N MET A 174 1.41 -6.55 -20.01
CA MET A 174 2.86 -6.35 -20.02
C MET A 174 3.28 -5.40 -18.90
N GLN A 175 4.46 -5.65 -18.36
CA GLN A 175 5.16 -4.77 -17.43
C GLN A 175 6.27 -4.04 -18.17
N LEU A 176 6.23 -2.71 -18.13
CA LEU A 176 7.26 -1.85 -18.72
C LEU A 176 8.04 -1.15 -17.59
N PRO A 177 9.35 -0.92 -17.72
CA PRO A 177 10.13 -0.17 -16.73
C PRO A 177 9.62 1.26 -16.48
N LEU A 178 9.89 1.85 -15.31
CA LEU A 178 9.45 3.22 -15.01
C LEU A 178 10.18 4.30 -15.83
N ASN A 179 11.41 4.01 -16.27
CA ASN A 179 12.23 4.89 -17.10
C ASN A 179 11.87 4.82 -18.60
N SER A 180 10.91 3.98 -19.01
CA SER A 180 10.53 3.84 -20.42
C SER A 180 9.40 4.78 -20.87
N SER A 181 9.00 5.73 -20.02
CA SER A 181 7.90 6.66 -20.31
C SER A 181 8.16 7.53 -21.54
N SER A 182 9.42 7.88 -21.82
CA SER A 182 9.81 8.65 -23.01
C SER A 182 9.56 7.90 -24.33
N GLN A 183 9.51 6.57 -24.30
CA GLN A 183 9.29 5.73 -25.48
C GLN A 183 7.79 5.49 -25.73
N PHE A 184 6.92 5.86 -24.78
CA PHE A 184 5.49 5.53 -24.86
C PHE A 184 4.78 6.23 -26.03
N GLU A 185 5.16 7.47 -26.36
CA GLU A 185 4.55 8.18 -27.48
C GLU A 185 4.78 7.44 -28.80
N ALA A 186 6.04 7.12 -29.12
CA ALA A 186 6.40 6.39 -30.34
C ALA A 186 5.78 4.99 -30.36
N MET A 187 5.82 4.27 -29.24
CA MET A 187 5.22 2.95 -29.10
C MET A 187 3.70 2.97 -29.33
N LEU A 188 2.98 3.90 -28.70
CA LEU A 188 1.53 4.02 -28.86
C LEU A 188 1.16 4.43 -30.29
N ASN A 189 1.92 5.33 -30.91
CA ASN A 189 1.70 5.73 -32.31
C ASN A 189 1.84 4.55 -33.27
N ASP A 190 2.87 3.71 -33.12
CA ASP A 190 3.05 2.50 -33.92
C ASP A 190 1.89 1.52 -33.66
N LEU A 191 1.50 1.30 -32.40
CA LEU A 191 0.36 0.44 -32.03
C LEU A 191 -0.97 0.94 -32.61
N TYR A 192 -1.19 2.26 -32.67
CA TYR A 192 -2.41 2.84 -33.24
C TYR A 192 -2.41 2.84 -34.77
N THR A 193 -1.25 3.02 -35.39
CA THR A 193 -1.09 3.02 -36.85
C THR A 193 -1.27 1.60 -37.41
N GLU A 194 -0.68 0.61 -36.75
CA GLU A 194 -0.75 -0.80 -37.14
C GLU A 194 -1.96 -1.54 -36.51
N ARG A 195 -2.83 -0.81 -35.78
CA ARG A 195 -3.90 -1.41 -34.95
C ARG A 195 -4.81 -2.40 -35.69
N GLU A 196 -5.13 -2.12 -36.95
CA GLU A 196 -6.04 -2.97 -37.73
C GLU A 196 -5.36 -4.28 -38.14
N SER A 197 -4.08 -4.20 -38.53
CA SER A 197 -3.27 -5.38 -38.84
C SER A 197 -2.92 -6.21 -37.60
N LEU A 198 -2.74 -5.55 -36.45
CA LEU A 198 -2.43 -6.17 -35.17
C LEU A 198 -3.68 -6.59 -34.39
N GLY A 199 -4.88 -6.30 -34.90
CA GLY A 199 -6.13 -6.58 -34.19
C GLY A 199 -6.29 -5.83 -32.86
N VAL A 200 -5.56 -4.76 -32.61
CA VAL A 200 -5.63 -4.02 -31.33
C VAL A 200 -6.94 -3.24 -31.25
N ARG A 201 -7.74 -3.51 -30.21
CA ARG A 201 -9.00 -2.83 -29.92
C ARG A 201 -8.80 -1.69 -28.94
N ASN A 202 -8.05 -1.95 -27.86
CA ASN A 202 -7.86 -1.00 -26.79
C ASN A 202 -6.46 -1.13 -26.20
N VAL A 203 -5.93 -0.02 -25.70
CA VAL A 203 -4.64 0.04 -25.03
C VAL A 203 -4.81 0.88 -23.77
N GLY A 204 -4.45 0.31 -22.62
CA GLY A 204 -4.44 0.98 -21.33
C GLY A 204 -3.04 0.96 -20.73
N ILE A 205 -2.59 2.09 -20.21
CA ILE A 205 -1.37 2.18 -19.40
C ILE A 205 -1.77 2.60 -18.00
N SER A 206 -1.35 1.83 -17.00
CA SER A 206 -1.49 2.17 -15.59
C SER A 206 -0.14 2.07 -14.89
N VAL A 207 -0.01 2.74 -13.74
CA VAL A 207 1.15 2.57 -12.85
C VAL A 207 0.85 1.39 -11.94
N THR A 208 1.86 0.58 -11.65
CA THR A 208 1.65 -0.52 -10.71
C THR A 208 1.26 -0.02 -9.32
N THR A 209 0.32 -0.72 -8.70
CA THR A 209 -0.21 -0.42 -7.37
C THR A 209 0.60 -1.06 -6.24
N LEU A 210 0.36 -0.60 -5.00
CA LEU A 210 0.98 -1.19 -3.81
C LEU A 210 0.51 -2.63 -3.56
N GLU A 211 -0.69 -3.03 -4.00
CA GLU A 211 -1.16 -4.42 -3.94
C GLU A 211 -0.20 -5.34 -4.69
N SER A 212 0.27 -4.93 -5.87
CA SER A 212 1.19 -5.75 -6.67
C SER A 212 2.56 -5.86 -6.01
N VAL A 213 3.04 -4.77 -5.38
CA VAL A 213 4.25 -4.81 -4.54
C VAL A 213 4.06 -5.81 -3.40
N PHE A 214 2.94 -5.74 -2.69
CA PHE A 214 2.63 -6.64 -1.57
C PHE A 214 2.59 -8.11 -2.01
N LEU A 215 1.91 -8.43 -3.11
CA LEU A 215 1.85 -9.79 -3.66
C LEU A 215 3.23 -10.32 -4.02
N ARG A 216 4.10 -9.49 -4.60
CA ARG A 216 5.48 -9.87 -4.92
C ARG A 216 6.28 -10.18 -3.65
N VAL A 217 6.21 -9.31 -2.64
CA VAL A 217 6.87 -9.52 -1.33
C VAL A 217 6.42 -10.83 -0.68
N VAL A 218 5.11 -11.12 -0.73
CA VAL A 218 4.56 -12.34 -0.15
C VAL A 218 5.02 -13.58 -0.93
N ASN A 219 5.01 -13.53 -2.26
CA ASN A 219 5.44 -14.64 -3.13
C ASN A 219 6.94 -14.92 -3.03
N ASP A 220 7.78 -13.90 -2.92
CA ASP A 220 9.22 -14.08 -2.71
C ASP A 220 9.49 -14.71 -1.34
N SER A 221 8.72 -14.31 -0.31
CA SER A 221 8.82 -14.90 1.03
C SER A 221 8.41 -16.38 1.05
N THR A 222 7.41 -16.79 0.26
CA THR A 222 7.01 -18.20 0.15
C THR A 222 8.04 -19.02 -0.62
N ALA A 223 8.63 -18.47 -1.69
CA ALA A 223 9.74 -19.10 -2.42
C ALA A 223 11.00 -19.29 -1.56
N MET A 224 11.29 -18.34 -0.65
CA MET A 224 12.37 -18.49 0.34
C MET A 224 12.06 -19.56 1.39
N THR A 225 10.78 -19.77 1.75
CA THR A 225 10.38 -20.78 2.74
C THR A 225 10.47 -22.21 2.17
N SER A 226 10.26 -22.41 0.87
CA SER A 226 10.38 -23.72 0.21
C SER A 226 11.81 -24.09 -0.21
N ALA A 227 12.75 -23.13 -0.21
CA ALA A 227 14.16 -23.35 -0.53
C ALA A 227 15.08 -23.53 0.70
N SER A 228 14.54 -23.58 1.93
CA SER A 228 15.30 -23.68 3.19
C SER A 228 15.80 -25.10 3.51
N SER A 229 16.41 -25.75 2.51
CA SER A 229 17.46 -26.73 2.74
C SER A 229 18.66 -26.35 1.88
N LEU A 230 19.37 -25.27 2.24
CA LEU A 230 20.81 -25.00 2.01
C LEU A 230 21.11 -23.48 2.16
N SER A 231 21.87 -23.17 3.23
CA SER A 231 22.61 -21.93 3.55
C SER A 231 21.89 -20.56 3.45
N GLU A 232 21.42 -20.05 4.59
CA GLU A 232 20.69 -18.78 4.73
C GLU A 232 21.58 -17.52 4.81
N LYS A 233 22.90 -17.63 4.92
CA LYS A 233 23.76 -16.44 5.16
C LYS A 233 24.21 -15.67 3.92
N ASN A 234 24.27 -16.30 2.74
CA ASN A 234 24.91 -15.68 1.56
C ASN A 234 23.93 -14.99 0.59
N LYS A 235 22.61 -15.13 0.76
CA LYS A 235 21.62 -14.59 -0.20
C LYS A 235 21.06 -13.22 0.19
N MET A 236 21.03 -12.85 1.47
CA MET A 236 20.48 -11.55 1.91
C MET A 236 21.42 -10.36 1.60
N GLU A 237 22.74 -10.60 1.56
CA GLU A 237 23.72 -9.63 1.04
C GLU A 237 23.60 -9.44 -0.48
N SER A 238 23.23 -10.47 -1.24
CA SER A 238 22.95 -10.32 -2.68
C SER A 238 21.66 -9.54 -2.98
N PHE A 239 20.69 -9.56 -2.07
CA PHE A 239 19.42 -8.85 -2.21
C PHE A 239 19.59 -7.34 -2.01
N SER A 240 20.35 -6.95 -0.98
CA SER A 240 20.73 -5.56 -0.72
C SER A 240 21.73 -5.01 -1.76
N ALA A 241 22.68 -5.83 -2.22
CA ALA A 241 23.62 -5.43 -3.28
C ALA A 241 22.96 -5.36 -4.68
N GLY A 242 21.95 -6.19 -4.98
CA GLY A 242 21.19 -6.12 -6.24
C GLY A 242 20.28 -4.88 -6.31
N MET A 243 19.73 -4.46 -5.18
CA MET A 243 18.91 -3.25 -5.05
C MET A 243 19.72 -1.96 -5.30
N LEU A 244 21.01 -1.95 -4.91
CA LEU A 244 21.92 -0.81 -5.09
C LEU A 244 22.64 -0.79 -6.45
N LYS A 245 22.72 -1.91 -7.17
CA LYS A 245 23.48 -2.00 -8.44
C LYS A 245 22.73 -1.51 -9.68
N ASN A 246 21.40 -1.42 -9.64
CA ASN A 246 20.60 -1.21 -10.86
C ASN A 246 20.12 0.24 -11.10
N HIS A 247 20.42 1.22 -10.24
CA HIS A 247 20.06 2.63 -10.51
C HIS A 247 20.96 3.64 -9.79
N PRO A 248 21.92 4.29 -10.47
CA PRO A 248 22.81 5.27 -9.84
C PRO A 248 22.29 6.72 -9.90
N GLU A 249 21.07 6.99 -10.36
CA GLU A 249 20.64 8.38 -10.61
C GLU A 249 19.51 8.86 -9.68
N ASN A 250 19.89 9.84 -8.84
CA ASN A 250 19.07 10.72 -8.00
C ASN A 250 18.00 10.03 -7.14
N VAL A 251 18.45 9.26 -6.15
CA VAL A 251 17.65 8.95 -4.97
C VAL A 251 18.11 9.89 -3.86
N ASP A 252 17.20 10.70 -3.34
CA ASP A 252 17.50 11.60 -2.21
C ASP A 252 18.00 10.74 -1.03
N ALA A 253 19.14 11.11 -0.44
CA ALA A 253 19.79 10.32 0.61
C ALA A 253 18.92 10.18 1.87
N SER A 254 17.84 10.96 1.95
CA SER A 254 16.79 10.90 2.98
C SER A 254 15.83 9.70 2.83
N ASP A 255 15.74 9.09 1.64
CA ASP A 255 14.85 7.95 1.34
C ASP A 255 15.51 6.58 1.62
N VAL A 256 16.82 6.55 1.92
CA VAL A 256 17.59 5.32 2.10
C VAL A 256 17.98 5.14 3.56
N GLU A 257 17.13 4.48 4.34
CA GLU A 257 17.45 3.69 5.55
C GLU A 257 16.12 3.14 6.10
N VAL A 258 15.85 1.84 6.13
CA VAL A 258 16.56 0.80 6.90
C VAL A 258 16.35 -0.52 6.16
N THR A 259 17.41 -1.12 5.63
CA THR A 259 17.41 -2.57 5.47
C THR A 259 17.32 -3.12 6.89
N VAL A 260 16.23 -3.81 7.21
CA VAL A 260 16.13 -4.53 8.47
C VAL A 260 17.22 -5.59 8.43
N LYS A 261 18.42 -5.25 8.93
CA LYS A 261 19.30 -6.26 9.51
C LYS A 261 18.40 -7.01 10.44
N GLU A 262 18.20 -8.31 10.20
CA GLU A 262 17.67 -9.23 11.18
C GLU A 262 18.49 -9.00 12.46
N ARG A 263 18.01 -8.12 13.32
CA ARG A 263 18.27 -8.20 14.74
C ARG A 263 17.57 -9.49 15.08
N LEU A 264 18.34 -10.58 15.06
CA LEU A 264 17.96 -11.91 15.50
C LEU A 264 17.02 -11.75 16.69
N TRP A 265 15.72 -11.88 16.44
CA TRP A 265 14.70 -11.82 17.45
C TRP A 265 14.84 -13.14 18.19
N ASN A 266 15.70 -13.13 19.21
CA ASN A 266 16.06 -14.33 19.95
C ASN A 266 14.77 -14.97 20.47
N LYS A 267 14.58 -16.27 20.23
CA LYS A 267 13.46 -17.07 20.73
C LYS A 267 13.20 -16.93 22.25
N SER A 268 14.22 -16.53 23.02
CA SER A 268 14.10 -16.18 24.44
C SER A 268 13.32 -14.89 24.74
N GLU A 269 13.03 -14.05 23.75
CA GLU A 269 12.23 -12.83 23.89
C GLU A 269 10.73 -13.05 23.68
N GLU A 270 10.28 -14.16 23.09
CA GLU A 270 8.84 -14.47 22.96
C GLU A 270 8.18 -14.67 24.33
N GLU A 271 8.82 -15.41 25.23
CA GLU A 271 8.32 -15.60 26.61
C GLU A 271 8.35 -14.29 27.43
N LYS A 272 9.37 -13.45 27.22
CA LYS A 272 9.45 -12.12 27.83
C LYS A 272 8.43 -11.14 27.23
N SER A 273 8.11 -11.27 25.95
CA SER A 273 7.11 -10.48 25.23
C SER A 273 5.70 -10.79 25.72
N PHE A 274 5.38 -12.07 25.97
CA PHE A 274 4.10 -12.46 26.52
C PHE A 274 3.89 -11.87 27.93
N GLY A 275 4.91 -11.99 28.81
CA GLY A 275 4.86 -11.39 30.15
C GLY A 275 4.72 -9.86 30.11
N ARG A 276 5.44 -9.18 29.22
CA ARG A 276 5.34 -7.73 29.01
C ARG A 276 3.98 -7.31 28.45
N ASN A 277 3.41 -8.07 27.51
CA ASN A 277 2.09 -7.82 26.93
C ASN A 277 0.96 -8.07 27.95
N LEU A 278 1.09 -9.10 28.78
CA LEU A 278 0.14 -9.37 29.85
C LEU A 278 0.21 -8.28 30.94
N GLN A 279 1.43 -7.87 31.31
CA GLN A 279 1.65 -6.79 32.27
C GLN A 279 1.10 -5.46 31.74
N SER A 280 1.32 -5.14 30.46
CA SER A 280 0.79 -3.93 29.84
C SER A 280 -0.74 -3.97 29.72
N LEU A 281 -1.34 -5.12 29.42
CA LEU A 281 -2.80 -5.33 29.44
C LEU A 281 -3.40 -5.10 30.83
N LEU A 282 -2.77 -5.66 31.88
CA LEU A 282 -3.21 -5.47 33.26
C LEU A 282 -3.06 -4.01 33.70
N GLN A 283 -1.93 -3.37 33.36
CA GLN A 283 -1.67 -1.98 33.67
C GLN A 283 -2.63 -1.04 32.93
N LYS A 284 -2.94 -1.34 31.66
CA LYS A 284 -3.99 -0.67 30.89
C LYS A 284 -5.34 -0.82 31.60
N ARG A 285 -5.75 -2.04 31.95
CA ARG A 285 -7.02 -2.32 32.62
C ARG A 285 -7.14 -1.60 33.98
N PHE A 286 -6.04 -1.52 34.73
CA PHE A 286 -5.96 -0.77 35.99
C PHE A 286 -6.08 0.74 35.78
N LEU A 287 -5.37 1.30 34.78
CA LEU A 287 -5.45 2.73 34.46
C LEU A 287 -6.85 3.12 33.97
N TYR A 288 -7.54 2.28 33.19
CA TYR A 288 -8.93 2.50 32.82
C TYR A 288 -9.86 2.45 34.04
N ALA A 289 -9.72 1.45 34.93
CA ALA A 289 -10.52 1.35 36.14
C ALA A 289 -10.33 2.52 37.11
N LYS A 290 -9.11 3.10 37.17
CA LYS A 290 -8.80 4.28 37.98
C LYS A 290 -9.33 5.57 37.36
N ARG A 291 -9.59 5.60 36.05
CA ARG A 291 -10.13 6.78 35.33
C ARG A 291 -11.65 6.89 35.39
N ASP A 292 -12.34 5.77 35.64
CA ASP A 292 -13.80 5.69 35.78
C ASP A 292 -14.30 5.88 37.24
N ARG A 293 -13.40 6.21 38.18
CA ARG A 293 -13.72 6.72 39.52
C ARG A 293 -13.38 8.20 39.63
#